data_AF-A0A923W0U9-F1
#
_entry.id   AF-A0A923W0U9-F1
#
_cell.length_a   1.000
_cell.length_b   1.000
_cell.length_c   1.000
_cell.angle_alpha   90.00
_cell.angle_beta   90.00
_cell.angle_gamma   90.00
#
_symmetry.space_group_name_H-M   'P 1'
#
loop_
_entity.id
_entity.type
_entity.pdbx_description
1 polymer ?
#
loop_
_entity_poly.entity_id
_entity_poly.type
_entity_poly.pdbx_seq_one_letter_code
_entity_poly.pdbx_strand_id
1 'polypeptide(L)' 'LNPENFKLQLLGEISKESAFFEIAFKYIRNISLLDVSELQQHNEFSNNQNLKHFILFQS' A
#
# COMPACT_ATOMS: atom_id res chain seq x y z
N LEU A 1 6.64 18.10 7.58
CA LEU A 1 6.23 17.19 6.49
C LEU A 1 5.46 18.01 5.46
N ASN A 2 6.04 18.22 4.28
CA ASN A 2 5.35 18.93 3.20
C ASN A 2 4.41 17.93 2.48
N PRO A 3 3.09 18.10 2.51
CA PRO A 3 2.14 17.15 1.93
C PRO A 3 2.25 16.99 0.40
N GLU A 4 2.91 17.93 -0.28
CA GLU A 4 3.16 17.86 -1.73
C GLU A 4 4.41 17.04 -2.10
N ASN A 5 5.37 16.95 -1.18
CA ASN A 5 6.64 16.23 -1.41
C ASN A 5 6.73 14.91 -0.63
N PHE A 6 5.81 14.68 0.31
CA PHE A 6 5.81 13.47 1.14
C PHE A 6 5.11 12.33 0.41
N LYS A 7 5.87 11.27 0.09
CA LYS A 7 5.33 10.02 -0.45
C LYS A 7 4.81 9.15 0.69
N LEU A 8 3.51 8.95 0.75
CA LEU A 8 2.86 8.02 1.67
C LEU A 8 2.57 6.71 0.96
N GLN A 9 3.05 5.60 1.52
CA GLN A 9 2.73 4.26 1.05
C GLN A 9 1.88 3.54 2.08
N LEU A 10 0.75 3.01 1.63
CA LEU A 10 -0.21 2.28 2.45
C LEU A 10 -0.02 0.77 2.28
N LEU A 11 -0.12 0.04 3.39
CA LEU A 11 0.06 -1.40 3.48
C LEU A 11 -1.09 -2.02 4.28
N GLY A 12 -1.45 -3.27 3.97
CA GLY A 12 -2.49 -4.04 4.66
C GLY A 12 -3.73 -4.25 3.82
N GLU A 13 -4.86 -4.49 4.48
CA GLU A 13 -6.16 -4.67 3.84
C GLU A 13 -6.75 -3.31 3.44
N ILE A 14 -6.16 -2.70 2.41
CA ILE A 14 -6.55 -1.38 1.92
C ILE A 14 -6.54 -1.35 0.39
N SER A 15 -7.63 -0.82 -0.17
CA SER A 15 -7.82 -0.59 -1.60
C SER A 15 -7.93 0.91 -1.87
N LYS A 16 -7.80 1.31 -3.15
CA LYS A 16 -8.00 2.70 -3.56
C LYS A 16 -9.44 3.21 -3.36
N GLU A 17 -10.38 2.29 -3.22
CA GLU A 17 -11.81 2.55 -3.00
C GLU A 17 -12.16 2.61 -1.50
N SER A 18 -11.19 2.36 -0.62
CA SER A 18 -11.40 2.42 0.82
C SER A 18 -11.61 3.86 1.28
N ALA A 19 -12.58 4.09 2.15
CA ALA A 19 -12.80 5.39 2.79
C ALA A 19 -11.52 5.92 3.48
N PHE A 20 -10.67 5.02 3.99
CA PHE A 20 -9.37 5.40 4.57
C PHE A 20 -8.38 5.92 3.54
N PHE A 21 -8.39 5.37 2.32
CA PHE A 21 -7.57 5.85 1.22
C PHE A 21 -8.01 7.25 0.79
N GLU A 22 -9.32 7.49 0.67
CA GLU A 22 -9.86 8.82 0.36
C GLU A 22 -9.53 9.86 1.44
N ILE A 23 -9.68 9.49 2.72
CA ILE A 23 -9.32 10.38 3.84
C ILE A 23 -7.83 10.72 3.78
N ALA A 24 -6.95 9.74 3.55
CA ALA A 24 -5.52 9.99 3.47
C ALA A 24 -5.15 10.86 2.25
N PHE A 25 -5.79 10.64 1.10
CA PHE A 25 -5.59 11.43 -0.12
C PHE A 25 -6.02 12.90 0.04
N LYS A 26 -7.02 13.17 0.89
CA LYS A 26 -7.43 14.54 1.21
C LYS A 26 -6.29 15.38 1.80
N TYR A 27 -5.40 14.75 2.57
CA TYR A 27 -4.31 15.44 3.26
C TYR A 27 -2.97 15.32 2.55
N ILE A 28 -2.70 14.21 1.86
CA ILE A 28 -1.41 13.92 1.21
C ILE A 28 -1.65 13.59 -0.26
N ARG A 29 -1.08 14.40 -1.16
CA ARG A 29 -1.30 14.29 -2.61
C ARG A 29 -0.56 13.11 -3.22
N ASN A 30 0.59 12.74 -2.67
CA ASN A 30 1.43 11.65 -3.16
C ASN A 30 1.23 10.39 -2.33
N ILE A 31 0.05 9.77 -2.47
CA ILE A 31 -0.28 8.50 -1.79
C ILE A 31 -0.32 7.35 -2.78
N SER A 32 0.19 6.19 -2.39
CA SER A 32 0.11 4.96 -3.16
C SER A 32 -0.07 3.75 -2.26
N LEU A 33 -0.50 2.62 -2.83
CA LEU A 33 -0.31 1.33 -2.17
C LEU A 33 1.17 0.95 -2.26
N LEU A 34 1.64 0.11 -1.33
CA LEU A 34 2.97 -0.47 -1.43
C LEU A 34 3.05 -1.33 -2.69
N ASP A 35 4.15 -1.24 -3.41
CA ASP A 35 4.39 -2.12 -4.54
C ASP A 35 4.85 -3.49 -4.02
N VAL A 36 4.07 -4.52 -4.30
CA VAL A 36 4.33 -5.92 -3.89
C VAL A 36 4.67 -6.80 -5.09
N SER A 37 4.97 -6.20 -6.25
CA SER A 37 5.30 -6.93 -7.47
C SER A 37 6.53 -7.84 -7.28
N GLU A 38 7.50 -7.43 -6.46
CA GLU A 38 8.67 -8.23 -6.11
C GLU A 38 8.31 -9.47 -5.27
N LEU A 39 7.40 -9.32 -4.30
CA LEU A 39 6.87 -10.46 -3.54
C LEU A 39 6.10 -11.44 -4.43
N GLN A 40 5.37 -10.92 -5.41
CA GLN A 40 4.61 -11.71 -6.36
C GLN A 40 5.50 -12.54 -7.31
N GLN A 41 6.78 -12.18 -7.45
CA GLN A 41 7.75 -13.03 -8.18
C GLN A 41 8.22 -14.21 -7.33
N HIS A 42 8.14 -14.09 -6.01
CA HIS A 42 8.59 -15.10 -5.05
C HIS A 42 7.45 -15.95 -4.47
N ASN A 43 6.20 -15.58 -4.73
CA ASN A 43 5.03 -16.32 -4.27
C ASN A 43 3.85 -16.29 -5.26
N GLU A 44 2.94 -17.25 -5.14
CA GLU A 44 1.74 -17.37 -5.99
C GLU A 44 0.54 -16.59 -5.43
N PHE A 45 0.76 -15.70 -4.45
CA PHE A 45 -0.32 -14.96 -3.81
C PHE A 45 -0.74 -13.73 -4.63
N SER A 46 -2.01 -13.35 -4.49
CA SER A 46 -2.51 -12.13 -5.12
C SER A 46 -1.89 -10.87 -4.49
N ASN A 47 -1.88 -9.75 -5.21
CA ASN A 47 -1.41 -8.46 -4.67
C ASN A 47 -2.09 -8.06 -3.36
N ASN A 48 -3.38 -8.35 -3.21
CA ASN A 48 -4.10 -8.06 -1.97
C ASN A 48 -3.59 -8.93 -0.81
N GLN A 49 -3.36 -10.23 -1.06
CA GLN A 49 -2.78 -11.13 -0.05
C GLN A 49 -1.35 -10.73 0.31
N ASN A 50 -0.53 -10.34 -0.68
CA ASN A 50 0.82 -9.85 -0.45
C ASN A 50 0.85 -8.53 0.32
N LEU A 51 -0.09 -7.61 0.07
CA LEU A 51 -0.26 -6.40 0.86
C LEU A 51 -0.72 -6.69 2.29
N LYS A 52 -1.65 -7.65 2.46
CA LYS A 52 -2.20 -8.02 3.76
C LYS A 52 -1.19 -8.75 4.65
N HIS A 53 -0.40 -9.64 4.06
CA HIS A 53 0.56 -10.50 4.75
C HIS A 53 2.01 -10.11 4.50
N PHE A 54 2.26 -8.87 4.08
CA PHE A 54 3.59 -8.36 3.73
C PHE A 54 4.66 -8.68 4.78
N ILE A 55 4.36 -8.44 6.07
CA ILE A 55 5.28 -8.69 7.19
C ILE A 55 5.65 -10.17 7.28
N LEU A 56 4.66 -11.06 7.08
CA LEU A 56 4.86 -12.50 7.14
C LEU A 56 5.72 -13.00 5.96
N PHE A 57 5.53 -12.46 4.76
CA PHE A 57 6.28 -12.86 3.57
C PHE A 57 7.68 -12.25 3.46
N GLN A 58 8.03 -11.32 4.35
CA GLN A 58 9.35 -10.68 4.45
C GLN A 58 10.14 -11.13 5.70
N SER A 59 9.61 -12.10 6.46
CA SER A 59 10.26 -12.65 7.66
C SER A 59 11.26 -13.77 7.36
#